data_AF-A0AAV4E9H3-F1
#
_entry.id   AF-A0AAV4E9H3-F1
#
_cell.length_a   1.000
_cell.length_b   1.000
_cell.length_c   1.000
_cell.angle_alpha   90.00
_cell.angle_beta   90.00
_cell.angle_gamma   90.00
#
_symmetry.space_group_name_H-M   'P 1'
#
loop_
_entity.id
_entity.type
_entity.pdbx_description
1 polymer ?
#
loop_
_entity_poly.entity_id
_entity_poly.type
_entity_poly.pdbx_seq_one_letter_code
_entity_poly.pdbx_strand_id
1 'polypeptide(L)'
;MESVTGLESLEDRRKKKIVCQYTKFQHLASHPMCKLITNNPRNRLKRTNFTASAQQIHKSLELPDLRPDTPLQSSIDWPPWNQQSQIEIVKDIDGVTSKKSMIKRELHCLTQNMLDKTYPSNNWIRAFTDGSASEAVRDGGDARSVLDALNRTKFPEVNALAQAITTLSLTASKLVLQWIPGHVDIFGNDVADQLAKEGGMMEQIQHKPSYNEAKTLINSALYCHWRQEHPQHNSRDAIHKLSRAEQVTILD
;
A
#
# COMPACT_ATOMS: atom_id res chain seq x y z
N MET A 1 9.65 -7.50 -32.28
CA MET A 1 8.39 -8.07 -31.76
C MET A 1 8.09 -7.62 -30.33
N GLU A 2 9.04 -7.69 -29.39
CA GLU A 2 8.82 -7.30 -27.98
C GLU A 2 8.60 -5.77 -27.82
N SER A 3 9.37 -4.95 -28.54
CA SER A 3 9.22 -3.48 -28.56
C SER A 3 7.93 -2.98 -29.23
N VAL A 4 7.36 -3.78 -30.13
CA VAL A 4 6.16 -3.41 -30.89
C VAL A 4 4.89 -3.86 -30.18
N THR A 5 4.93 -4.98 -29.44
CA THR A 5 3.74 -5.60 -28.81
C THR A 5 3.41 -5.10 -27.40
N GLY A 6 4.32 -4.37 -26.76
CA GLY A 6 4.19 -3.97 -25.35
C GLY A 6 4.25 -5.16 -24.37
N LEU A 7 4.69 -6.34 -24.83
CA LEU A 7 4.83 -7.54 -24.01
C LEU A 7 6.21 -7.59 -23.36
N GLU A 8 6.26 -7.84 -22.03
CA GLU A 8 7.51 -8.09 -21.29
C GLU A 8 8.32 -9.21 -21.98
N SER A 9 9.63 -9.00 -22.12
CA SER A 9 10.52 -10.00 -22.74
C SER A 9 10.48 -11.33 -21.99
N LEU A 10 10.78 -12.43 -22.68
CA LEU A 10 10.87 -13.73 -22.02
C LEU A 10 11.93 -13.75 -20.91
N GLU A 11 12.99 -12.96 -21.07
CA GLU A 11 14.04 -12.82 -20.06
C GLU A 11 13.53 -12.13 -18.80
N ASP A 12 12.81 -11.01 -18.94
CA ASP A 12 12.29 -10.23 -17.81
C ASP A 12 11.23 -11.02 -17.04
N ARG A 13 10.36 -11.74 -17.75
CA ARG A 13 9.38 -12.64 -17.14
C ARG A 13 10.05 -13.75 -16.34
N ARG A 14 11.18 -14.27 -16.81
CA ARG A 14 11.98 -15.28 -16.07
C ARG A 14 12.63 -14.67 -14.84
N LYS A 15 13.26 -13.48 -14.96
CA LYS A 15 13.84 -12.74 -13.82
C LYS A 15 12.81 -12.51 -12.73
N LYS A 16 11.63 -11.98 -13.10
CA LYS A 16 10.47 -11.77 -12.23
C LYS A 16 10.04 -13.04 -11.50
N LYS A 17 9.92 -14.15 -12.22
CA LYS A 17 9.49 -15.43 -11.65
C LYS A 17 10.53 -16.00 -10.67
N ILE A 18 11.81 -15.88 -10.99
CA ILE A 18 12.91 -16.35 -10.14
C ILE A 18 12.92 -15.59 -8.81
N VAL A 19 12.90 -14.26 -8.85
CA VAL A 19 12.96 -13.43 -7.63
C VAL A 19 11.70 -13.61 -6.79
N CYS A 20 10.50 -13.55 -7.40
CA CYS A 20 9.25 -13.80 -6.66
C CYS A 20 9.26 -15.16 -5.95
N GLN A 21 9.72 -16.21 -6.63
CA GLN A 21 9.75 -17.55 -6.05
C GLN A 21 10.80 -17.67 -4.93
N TYR A 22 11.96 -17.02 -5.08
CA TYR A 22 12.99 -16.97 -4.05
C TYR A 22 12.47 -16.28 -2.79
N THR A 23 11.87 -15.10 -2.94
CA THR A 23 11.23 -14.36 -1.84
C THR A 23 10.11 -15.18 -1.20
N LYS A 24 9.29 -15.88 -1.99
CA LYS A 24 8.27 -16.79 -1.46
C LYS A 24 8.87 -17.84 -0.52
N PHE A 25 9.96 -18.47 -0.91
CA PHE A 25 10.61 -19.48 -0.09
C PHE A 25 11.21 -18.92 1.20
N GLN A 26 11.73 -17.68 1.20
CA GLN A 26 12.21 -17.01 2.41
C GLN A 26 11.10 -16.70 3.44
N HIS A 27 9.83 -16.68 3.00
CA HIS A 27 8.67 -16.42 3.85
C HIS A 27 7.95 -17.70 4.30
N LEU A 28 8.41 -18.88 3.86
CA LEU A 28 7.84 -20.18 4.23
C LEU A 28 8.80 -20.94 5.15
N ALA A 29 8.82 -20.58 6.43
CA ALA A 29 9.79 -21.11 7.42
C ALA A 29 9.81 -22.66 7.52
N SER A 30 8.67 -23.32 7.32
CA SER A 30 8.54 -24.78 7.35
C SER A 30 8.97 -25.48 6.04
N HIS A 31 9.19 -24.73 4.96
CA HIS A 31 9.45 -25.29 3.63
C HIS A 31 10.93 -25.70 3.46
N PRO A 32 11.24 -26.84 2.81
CA PRO A 32 12.61 -27.32 2.64
C PRO A 32 13.51 -26.33 1.89
N MET A 33 12.97 -25.60 0.90
CA MET A 33 13.72 -24.54 0.22
C MET A 33 14.12 -23.37 1.14
N CYS A 34 13.33 -23.04 2.17
CA CYS A 34 13.73 -22.01 3.13
C CYS A 34 15.01 -22.42 3.85
N LYS A 35 15.05 -23.67 4.34
CA LYS A 35 16.22 -24.27 4.99
C LYS A 35 17.44 -24.33 4.06
N LEU A 36 17.24 -24.64 2.78
CA LEU A 36 18.33 -24.66 1.79
C LEU A 36 18.88 -23.26 1.50
N ILE A 37 18.02 -22.24 1.44
CA ILE A 37 18.43 -20.84 1.24
C ILE A 37 19.20 -20.34 2.47
N THR A 38 18.74 -20.65 3.68
CA THR A 38 19.42 -20.24 4.92
C THR A 38 20.75 -20.95 5.13
N ASN A 39 20.83 -22.24 4.77
CA ASN A 39 21.99 -23.07 5.09
C ASN A 39 23.15 -22.97 4.08
N ASN A 40 23.14 -21.95 3.21
CA ASN A 40 24.17 -21.58 2.22
C ASN A 40 25.22 -22.69 1.93
N PRO A 41 24.88 -23.72 1.15
CA PRO A 41 25.80 -24.81 0.88
C PRO A 41 27.02 -24.26 0.15
N ARG A 42 28.21 -24.44 0.73
CA ARG A 42 29.49 -23.98 0.16
C ARG A 42 29.59 -24.42 -1.30
N ASN A 43 29.71 -23.43 -2.20
CA ASN A 43 29.77 -23.64 -3.64
C ASN A 43 31.02 -24.44 -4.01
N ARG A 44 30.87 -25.77 -4.20
CA ARG A 44 31.96 -26.64 -4.69
C ARG A 44 32.14 -26.53 -6.22
N LEU A 45 31.18 -25.96 -6.96
CA LEU A 45 31.18 -25.91 -8.42
C LEU A 45 30.84 -24.51 -8.94
N LYS A 46 31.51 -24.08 -10.03
CA LYS A 46 31.35 -22.78 -10.71
C LYS A 46 29.98 -22.57 -11.41
N ARG A 47 28.94 -23.35 -11.08
CA ARG A 47 27.62 -23.25 -11.73
C ARG A 47 26.72 -22.29 -10.96
N THR A 48 26.10 -21.36 -11.67
CA THR A 48 25.02 -20.50 -11.13
C THR A 48 23.81 -21.38 -10.83
N ASN A 49 23.45 -21.51 -9.56
CA ASN A 49 22.24 -22.19 -9.12
C ASN A 49 21.09 -21.18 -8.93
N PHE A 50 19.88 -21.68 -8.72
CA PHE A 50 18.68 -20.86 -8.52
C PHE A 50 18.87 -19.76 -7.46
N THR A 51 19.48 -20.08 -6.32
CA THR A 51 19.68 -19.12 -5.22
C THR A 51 20.69 -18.04 -5.57
N ALA A 52 21.80 -18.40 -6.24
CA ALA A 52 22.81 -17.46 -6.70
C ALA A 52 22.22 -16.50 -7.76
N SER A 53 21.46 -17.03 -8.73
CA SER A 53 20.78 -16.21 -9.73
C SER A 53 19.74 -15.27 -9.08
N ALA A 54 18.96 -15.77 -8.12
CA ALA A 54 17.97 -14.94 -7.42
C ALA A 54 18.63 -13.82 -6.61
N GLN A 55 19.72 -14.10 -5.88
CA GLN A 55 20.46 -13.10 -5.11
C GLN A 55 21.11 -12.05 -6.01
N GLN A 56 21.65 -12.45 -7.17
CA GLN A 56 22.20 -11.51 -8.15
C GLN A 56 21.13 -10.55 -8.65
N ILE A 57 19.96 -11.06 -9.03
CA ILE A 57 18.84 -10.22 -9.49
C ILE A 57 18.31 -9.34 -8.34
N HIS A 58 18.18 -9.88 -7.14
CA HIS A 58 17.75 -9.13 -5.96
C HIS A 58 18.70 -7.96 -5.65
N LYS A 59 20.01 -8.18 -5.78
CA LYS A 59 21.03 -7.14 -5.61
C LYS A 59 20.96 -6.08 -6.71
N SER A 60 20.70 -6.46 -7.96
CA SER A 60 20.55 -5.49 -9.06
C SER A 60 19.28 -4.64 -8.98
N LEU A 61 18.26 -5.12 -8.25
CA LEU A 61 17.00 -4.39 -8.08
C LEU A 61 17.03 -3.36 -6.95
N GLU A 62 18.16 -3.22 -6.24
CA GLU A 62 18.32 -2.30 -5.09
C GLU A 62 17.17 -2.40 -4.09
N LEU A 63 16.62 -3.61 -3.91
CA LEU A 63 15.50 -3.83 -3.01
C LEU A 63 15.96 -3.55 -1.57
N PRO A 64 15.14 -2.88 -0.75
CA PRO A 64 15.46 -2.59 0.65
C PRO A 64 15.88 -3.85 1.42
N ASP A 65 16.93 -3.78 2.25
CA ASP A 65 17.41 -4.90 3.09
C ASP A 65 16.48 -5.16 4.29
N LEU A 66 15.58 -6.14 4.09
CA LEU A 66 14.47 -6.46 4.98
C LEU A 66 14.95 -7.17 6.26
N ARG A 67 15.01 -6.45 7.38
CA ARG A 67 15.36 -7.01 8.70
C ARG A 67 14.11 -7.59 9.39
N PRO A 68 14.27 -8.65 10.21
CA PRO A 68 13.15 -9.23 10.96
C PRO A 68 12.60 -8.25 11.99
N ASP A 69 11.29 -8.28 12.18
CA ASP A 69 10.52 -7.34 12.99
C ASP A 69 10.93 -7.35 14.47
N THR A 70 10.96 -6.14 15.05
CA THR A 70 10.64 -5.95 16.46
C THR A 70 9.15 -5.62 16.52
N PRO A 71 8.29 -6.41 17.19
CA PRO A 71 6.88 -6.09 17.29
C PRO A 71 6.70 -4.71 17.95
N LEU A 72 5.74 -3.93 17.46
CA LEU A 72 5.32 -2.69 18.11
C LEU A 72 4.94 -3.02 19.56
N GLN A 73 5.71 -2.50 20.52
CA GLN A 73 5.35 -2.65 21.93
C GLN A 73 4.10 -1.82 22.18
N SER A 74 3.02 -2.50 22.59
CA SER A 74 1.86 -1.83 23.15
C SER A 74 2.27 -1.18 24.47
N SER A 75 2.54 0.12 24.45
CA SER A 75 2.54 0.88 25.69
C SER A 75 1.10 1.13 26.06
N ILE A 76 0.57 0.44 27.07
CA ILE A 76 -0.43 0.90 28.05
C ILE A 76 -1.08 -0.32 28.73
N ASP A 77 -0.83 -0.48 30.03
CA ASP A 77 -1.65 -1.28 30.95
C ASP A 77 -2.71 -0.34 31.54
N TRP A 78 -3.93 -0.31 31.00
CA TRP A 78 -5.04 0.47 31.59
C TRP A 78 -6.18 -0.45 32.03
N PRO A 79 -6.77 -0.23 33.22
CA PRO A 79 -7.83 -1.09 33.73
C PRO A 79 -9.13 -0.97 32.92
N PRO A 80 -9.91 -2.07 32.78
CA PRO A 80 -11.06 -2.18 31.88
C PRO A 80 -12.31 -1.37 32.27
N TRP A 81 -12.30 -0.62 33.38
CA TRP A 81 -13.49 0.04 33.95
C TRP A 81 -13.47 1.57 33.90
N ASN A 82 -12.48 2.20 33.26
CA ASN A 82 -12.45 3.66 33.13
C ASN A 82 -13.27 4.13 31.92
N GLN A 83 -14.11 5.14 32.19
CA GLN A 83 -15.12 5.80 31.36
C GLN A 83 -15.07 5.54 29.85
N GLN A 84 -16.20 5.08 29.34
CA GLN A 84 -16.45 4.83 27.94
C GLN A 84 -16.42 6.14 27.16
N SER A 85 -15.29 6.44 26.55
CA SER A 85 -15.13 7.55 25.63
C SER A 85 -16.05 7.38 24.42
N GLN A 86 -16.79 8.43 24.07
CA GLN A 86 -17.73 8.41 22.96
C GLN A 86 -16.96 8.58 21.64
N ILE A 87 -16.64 7.46 20.99
CA ILE A 87 -16.10 7.43 19.63
C ILE A 87 -17.26 7.31 18.65
N GLU A 88 -17.36 8.25 17.72
CA GLU A 88 -18.33 8.18 16.63
C GLU A 88 -17.62 7.83 15.32
N ILE A 89 -18.06 6.76 14.66
CA ILE A 89 -17.52 6.33 13.37
C ILE A 89 -18.52 6.66 12.28
N VAL A 90 -18.12 7.51 11.33
CA VAL A 90 -19.00 7.98 10.26
C VAL A 90 -18.35 7.76 8.90
N LYS A 91 -19.14 7.18 7.98
CA LYS A 91 -18.65 6.70 6.67
C LYS A 91 -19.23 7.45 5.47
N ASP A 92 -20.28 8.22 5.72
CA ASP A 92 -21.07 8.89 4.71
C ASP A 92 -21.13 10.39 5.00
N ILE A 93 -21.35 11.16 3.95
CA ILE A 93 -21.55 12.59 4.01
C ILE A 93 -22.84 12.87 3.26
N ASP A 94 -23.78 13.54 3.92
CA ASP A 94 -25.07 13.88 3.34
C ASP A 94 -24.88 14.66 2.03
N GLY A 95 -25.53 14.18 0.96
CA GLY A 95 -25.46 14.78 -0.37
C GLY A 95 -24.30 14.31 -1.25
N VAL A 96 -23.34 13.53 -0.72
CA VAL A 96 -22.26 12.95 -1.53
C VAL A 96 -22.70 11.60 -2.11
N THR A 97 -23.02 11.57 -3.39
CA THR A 97 -23.47 10.33 -4.09
C THR A 97 -22.34 9.61 -4.82
N SER A 98 -21.40 10.34 -5.43
CA SER A 98 -20.23 9.77 -6.11
C SER A 98 -19.09 10.78 -6.26
N LYS A 99 -17.88 10.38 -5.83
CA LYS A 99 -16.63 11.16 -5.99
C LYS A 99 -16.35 11.56 -7.45
N LYS A 100 -16.74 10.71 -8.42
CA LYS A 100 -16.44 10.91 -9.84
C LYS A 100 -17.46 11.82 -10.54
N SER A 101 -18.63 12.01 -9.93
CA SER A 101 -19.74 12.75 -10.55
C SER A 101 -19.83 14.20 -10.09
N MET A 102 -19.32 14.51 -8.89
CA MET A 102 -19.45 15.83 -8.27
C MET A 102 -18.20 16.68 -8.46
N ILE A 103 -18.38 18.00 -8.52
CA ILE A 103 -17.25 18.93 -8.64
C ILE A 103 -16.56 19.04 -7.27
N LYS A 104 -15.22 19.13 -7.25
CA LYS A 104 -14.42 19.22 -6.01
C LYS A 104 -14.91 20.31 -5.05
N ARG A 105 -15.30 21.47 -5.57
CA ARG A 105 -15.83 22.59 -4.77
C ARG A 105 -17.14 22.25 -4.05
N GLU A 106 -18.01 21.47 -4.67
CA GLU A 106 -19.25 21.00 -4.06
C GLU A 106 -18.95 19.98 -2.96
N LEU A 107 -18.03 19.04 -3.23
CA LEU A 107 -17.57 18.07 -2.23
C LEU A 107 -16.94 18.75 -1.01
N HIS A 108 -16.08 19.75 -1.23
CA HIS A 108 -15.51 20.58 -0.17
C HIS A 108 -16.62 21.27 0.64
N CYS A 109 -17.56 21.94 -0.04
CA CYS A 109 -18.62 22.68 0.64
C CYS A 109 -19.53 21.76 1.47
N LEU A 110 -19.92 20.60 0.93
CA LEU A 110 -20.75 19.63 1.66
C LEU A 110 -20.01 19.04 2.86
N THR A 111 -18.75 18.65 2.66
CA THR A 111 -17.90 18.08 3.72
C THR A 111 -17.69 19.09 4.84
N GLN A 112 -17.26 20.31 4.51
CA GLN A 112 -17.00 21.36 5.50
C GLN A 112 -18.28 21.74 6.27
N ASN A 113 -19.41 21.88 5.58
CA ASN A 113 -20.69 22.20 6.20
C ASN A 113 -21.17 21.12 7.17
N MET A 114 -21.00 19.84 6.81
CA MET A 114 -21.29 18.72 7.72
C MET A 114 -20.37 18.76 8.93
N LEU A 115 -19.06 18.92 8.73
CA LEU A 115 -18.09 18.95 9.83
C LEU A 115 -18.39 20.09 10.81
N ASP A 116 -18.72 21.28 10.31
CA ASP A 116 -18.95 22.44 11.17
C ASP A 116 -20.30 22.42 11.88
N LYS A 117 -21.32 21.79 11.29
CA LYS A 117 -22.64 21.62 11.92
C LYS A 117 -22.67 20.47 12.91
N THR A 118 -22.15 19.30 12.52
CA THR A 118 -22.30 18.06 13.28
C THR A 118 -21.15 17.86 14.26
N TYR A 119 -19.92 18.22 13.87
CA TYR A 119 -18.71 17.96 14.64
C TYR A 119 -17.85 19.24 14.82
N PRO A 120 -18.36 20.33 15.42
CA PRO A 120 -17.64 21.59 15.50
C PRO A 120 -16.29 21.45 16.23
N SER A 121 -15.24 22.09 15.70
CA SER A 121 -13.84 21.93 16.16
C SER A 121 -13.58 22.43 17.59
N ASN A 122 -14.50 23.21 18.16
CA ASN A 122 -14.42 23.66 19.55
C ASN A 122 -14.71 22.55 20.57
N ASN A 123 -15.46 21.52 20.19
CA ASN A 123 -15.97 20.49 21.08
C ASN A 123 -15.63 19.07 20.62
N TRP A 124 -15.13 18.91 19.40
CA TRP A 124 -14.81 17.62 18.80
C TRP A 124 -13.38 17.59 18.27
N ILE A 125 -12.68 16.51 18.59
CA ILE A 125 -11.49 16.13 17.83
C ILE A 125 -11.97 15.41 16.57
N ARG A 126 -11.58 15.94 15.42
CA ARG A 126 -11.88 15.35 14.11
C ARG A 126 -10.66 14.56 13.63
N ALA A 127 -10.82 13.27 13.42
CA ALA A 127 -9.83 12.44 12.75
C ALA A 127 -10.40 11.96 11.43
N PHE A 128 -9.63 12.15 10.36
CA PHE A 128 -10.08 11.91 9.00
C PHE A 128 -9.41 10.67 8.41
N THR A 129 -10.15 10.01 7.53
CA THR A 129 -9.57 9.04 6.61
C THR A 129 -10.13 9.30 5.22
N ASP A 130 -9.26 9.64 4.28
CA ASP A 130 -9.57 9.61 2.87
C ASP A 130 -8.91 8.37 2.27
N GLY A 131 -9.63 7.66 1.40
CA GLY A 131 -9.06 6.50 0.72
C GLY A 131 -7.95 6.97 -0.21
N SER A 132 -6.71 7.00 0.27
CA SER A 132 -5.53 7.41 -0.48
C SER A 132 -5.12 6.27 -1.42
N ALA A 133 -5.34 6.48 -2.71
CA ALA A 133 -4.90 5.57 -3.76
C ALA A 133 -3.53 6.02 -4.27
N SER A 134 -2.47 5.72 -3.53
CA SER A 134 -1.10 5.89 -4.04
C SER A 134 -0.73 4.72 -4.94
N GLU A 135 -0.83 4.91 -6.26
CA GLU A 135 -0.27 4.15 -7.41
C GLU A 135 0.04 2.63 -7.29
N ALA A 136 -0.60 1.89 -6.39
CA ALA A 136 -0.50 0.45 -6.27
C ALA A 136 -1.92 -0.11 -6.11
N VAL A 137 -2.39 -0.77 -7.17
CA VAL A 137 -3.74 -1.31 -7.36
C VAL A 137 -4.77 -0.23 -7.75
N ARG A 138 -5.28 -0.33 -8.98
CA ARG A 138 -6.46 0.42 -9.43
C ARG A 138 -7.58 0.14 -8.41
N ASP A 139 -8.17 1.20 -7.88
CA ASP A 139 -9.11 1.20 -6.73
C ASP A 139 -8.39 1.07 -5.36
N GLY A 140 -7.49 2.01 -5.08
CA GLY A 140 -6.80 2.13 -3.79
C GLY A 140 -7.75 2.08 -2.60
N GLY A 141 -7.30 1.38 -1.56
CA GLY A 141 -8.08 0.88 -0.44
C GLY A 141 -9.19 1.82 0.02
N ASP A 142 -10.41 1.30 0.02
CA ASP A 142 -11.54 2.01 0.57
C ASP A 142 -11.24 2.30 2.05
N ALA A 143 -10.99 3.56 2.40
CA ALA A 143 -10.80 3.99 3.79
C ALA A 143 -11.97 3.55 4.70
N ARG A 144 -13.14 3.26 4.11
CA ARG A 144 -14.27 2.63 4.81
C ARG A 144 -13.93 1.25 5.37
N SER A 145 -13.02 0.50 4.74
CA SER A 145 -12.57 -0.81 5.20
C SER A 145 -11.82 -0.76 6.53
N VAL A 146 -11.04 0.30 6.78
CA VAL A 146 -10.37 0.53 8.07
C VAL A 146 -11.40 0.86 9.15
N LEU A 147 -12.38 1.72 8.84
CA LEU A 147 -13.49 2.04 9.73
C LEU A 147 -14.38 0.80 10.00
N ASP A 148 -14.59 -0.06 9.01
CA ASP A 148 -15.26 -1.35 9.16
C ASP A 148 -14.47 -2.31 10.05
N ALA A 149 -13.15 -2.37 9.88
CA ALA A 149 -12.28 -3.23 10.67
C ALA A 149 -12.24 -2.80 12.14
N LEU A 150 -12.19 -1.49 12.41
CA LEU A 150 -12.29 -0.91 13.76
C LEU A 150 -13.61 -1.27 14.44
N ASN A 151 -14.72 -1.23 13.70
CA ASN A 151 -16.04 -1.54 14.25
C ASN A 151 -16.24 -3.06 14.51
N ARG A 152 -15.46 -3.92 13.85
CA ARG A 152 -15.64 -5.38 13.91
C ARG A 152 -14.69 -6.10 14.88
N THR A 153 -13.68 -5.43 15.44
CA THR A 153 -12.73 -5.94 16.47
C THR A 153 -12.25 -7.39 16.26
N LYS A 154 -11.95 -7.78 15.01
CA LYS A 154 -11.58 -9.16 14.64
C LYS A 154 -10.13 -9.33 14.20
N PHE A 155 -9.40 -8.24 14.01
CA PHE A 155 -8.06 -8.27 13.40
C PHE A 155 -6.99 -7.84 14.42
N PRO A 156 -6.03 -8.71 14.76
CA PRO A 156 -4.98 -8.37 15.71
C PRO A 156 -4.09 -7.22 15.23
N GLU A 157 -3.94 -7.02 13.91
CA GLU A 157 -3.21 -5.88 13.33
C GLU A 157 -3.91 -4.54 13.59
N VAL A 158 -5.23 -4.56 13.78
CA VAL A 158 -6.04 -3.36 14.06
C VAL A 158 -6.12 -3.09 15.56
N ASN A 159 -5.69 -4.01 16.42
CA ASN A 159 -5.74 -3.83 17.87
C ASN A 159 -4.85 -2.68 18.34
N ALA A 160 -3.66 -2.51 17.76
CA ALA A 160 -2.78 -1.38 18.10
C ALA A 160 -3.41 -0.04 17.70
N LEU A 161 -4.05 0.02 16.53
CA LEU A 161 -4.79 1.20 16.08
C LEU A 161 -6.01 1.47 16.98
N ALA A 162 -6.77 0.45 17.32
CA ALA A 162 -7.91 0.54 18.23
C ALA A 162 -7.48 1.01 19.63
N GLN A 163 -6.35 0.52 20.14
CA GLN A 163 -5.75 0.98 21.40
C GLN A 163 -5.37 2.46 21.33
N ALA A 164 -4.64 2.88 20.29
CA ALA A 164 -4.25 4.28 20.11
C ALA A 164 -5.47 5.22 20.02
N ILE A 165 -6.50 4.82 19.27
CA ILE A 165 -7.78 5.55 19.16
C ILE A 165 -8.47 5.62 20.52
N THR A 166 -8.49 4.51 21.27
CA THR A 166 -9.06 4.46 22.62
C THR A 166 -8.31 5.38 23.58
N THR A 167 -6.99 5.42 23.53
CA THR A 167 -6.19 6.36 24.33
C THR A 167 -6.54 7.80 23.98
N LEU A 168 -6.64 8.11 22.69
CA LEU A 168 -7.00 9.44 22.20
C LEU A 168 -8.40 9.85 22.67
N SER A 169 -9.37 8.94 22.58
CA SER A 169 -10.73 9.18 23.03
C SER A 169 -10.87 9.26 24.55
N LEU A 170 -9.97 8.66 25.32
CA LEU A 170 -9.92 8.82 26.78
C LEU A 170 -9.33 10.17 27.20
N THR A 171 -8.39 10.72 26.41
CA THR A 171 -7.85 12.07 26.64
C THR A 171 -8.75 13.18 26.13
N ALA A 172 -9.65 12.87 25.20
CA ALA A 172 -10.52 13.82 24.52
C ALA A 172 -11.98 13.63 24.92
N SER A 173 -12.72 14.70 25.23
CA SER A 173 -14.12 14.54 25.64
C SER A 173 -15.03 13.97 24.54
N LYS A 174 -14.73 14.23 23.25
CA LYS A 174 -15.48 13.71 22.08
C LYS A 174 -14.56 13.52 20.86
N LEU A 175 -14.59 12.34 20.25
CA LEU A 175 -13.79 11.99 19.06
C LEU A 175 -14.70 11.48 17.94
N VAL A 176 -14.52 12.03 16.73
CA VAL A 176 -15.14 11.49 15.51
C VAL A 176 -14.07 10.95 14.58
N LEU A 177 -14.26 9.71 14.12
CA LEU A 177 -13.53 9.09 13.02
C LEU A 177 -14.39 9.18 11.76
N GLN A 178 -14.07 10.11 10.88
CA GLN A 178 -14.90 10.43 9.72
C GLN A 178 -14.16 10.09 8.42
N TRP A 179 -14.83 9.34 7.55
CA TRP A 179 -14.42 9.25 6.16
C TRP A 179 -14.69 10.57 5.43
N ILE A 180 -13.70 11.10 4.71
CA ILE A 180 -13.90 12.28 3.86
C ILE A 180 -13.42 12.02 2.44
N PRO A 181 -13.94 12.74 1.43
CA PRO A 181 -13.32 12.76 0.12
C PRO A 181 -11.88 13.30 0.23
N GLY A 182 -10.97 12.69 -0.52
CA GLY A 182 -9.59 13.15 -0.59
C GLY A 182 -9.40 14.20 -1.68
N HIS A 183 -8.37 15.04 -1.53
CA HIS A 183 -8.01 16.10 -2.48
C HIS A 183 -9.12 17.11 -2.78
N VAL A 184 -9.87 17.49 -1.74
CA VAL A 184 -10.95 18.50 -1.80
C VAL A 184 -10.67 19.69 -0.88
N ASP A 185 -9.41 20.00 -0.60
CA ASP A 185 -8.98 21.20 0.14
C ASP A 185 -9.49 21.25 1.60
N ILE A 186 -9.59 20.09 2.26
CA ILE A 186 -9.94 20.02 3.69
C ILE A 186 -8.65 20.17 4.50
N PHE A 187 -8.56 21.28 5.22
CA PHE A 187 -7.42 21.61 6.07
C PHE A 187 -7.14 20.49 7.08
N GLY A 188 -5.86 20.18 7.29
CA GLY A 188 -5.40 19.07 8.12
C GLY A 188 -5.33 17.73 7.38
N ASN A 189 -6.30 17.41 6.52
CA ASN A 189 -6.24 16.19 5.70
C ASN A 189 -5.16 16.30 4.62
N ASP A 190 -5.17 17.39 3.83
CA ASP A 190 -4.18 17.57 2.77
C ASP A 190 -2.76 17.75 3.34
N VAL A 191 -2.65 18.36 4.52
CA VAL A 191 -1.37 18.45 5.26
C VAL A 191 -0.90 17.06 5.68
N ALA A 192 -1.80 16.22 6.21
CA ALA A 192 -1.47 14.86 6.60
C ALA A 192 -1.07 14.00 5.38
N ASP A 193 -1.77 14.11 4.25
CA ASP A 193 -1.42 13.41 3.00
C ASP A 193 -0.05 13.87 2.47
N GLN A 194 0.24 15.18 2.51
CA GLN A 194 1.55 15.71 2.15
C GLN A 194 2.66 15.16 3.08
N LEU A 195 2.46 15.20 4.39
CA LEU A 195 3.42 14.69 5.36
C LEU A 195 3.61 13.17 5.23
N ALA A 196 2.55 12.42 4.90
CA ALA A 196 2.64 10.99 4.64
C ALA A 196 3.48 10.69 3.39
N LYS A 197 3.32 11.49 2.32
CA LYS A 197 4.14 11.41 1.10
C LYS A 197 5.61 11.74 1.39
N GLU A 198 5.86 12.83 2.11
CA GLU A 198 7.21 13.23 2.53
C GLU A 198 7.85 12.14 3.40
N GLY A 199 7.12 11.60 4.36
CA GLY A 199 7.55 10.46 5.17
C GLY A 199 7.88 9.24 4.33
N GLY A 200 7.09 8.94 3.30
CA GLY A 200 7.38 7.87 2.34
C GLY A 200 8.68 8.06 1.55
N MET A 201 9.21 9.29 1.46
CA MET A 201 10.51 9.59 0.85
C MET A 201 11.70 9.51 1.83
N MET A 202 11.43 9.43 3.13
CA MET A 202 12.47 9.34 4.16
C MET A 202 12.94 7.90 4.37
N GLU A 203 14.07 7.74 5.06
CA GLU A 203 14.59 6.43 5.45
C GLU A 203 13.62 5.75 6.44
N GLN A 204 12.95 4.70 5.97
CA GLN A 204 12.00 3.94 6.76
C GLN A 204 12.72 2.85 7.57
N ILE A 205 12.35 2.68 8.86
CA ILE A 205 12.78 1.52 9.65
C ILE A 205 12.19 0.28 8.97
N GLN A 206 13.05 -0.54 8.36
CA GLN A 206 12.61 -1.66 7.55
C GLN A 206 12.07 -2.78 8.42
N HIS A 207 10.75 -2.96 8.39
CA HIS A 207 10.08 -4.18 8.82
C HIS A 207 10.27 -5.26 7.75
N LYS A 208 10.11 -6.54 8.09
CA LYS A 208 10.11 -7.60 7.10
C LYS A 208 8.73 -7.60 6.42
N PRO A 209 8.59 -7.14 5.16
CA PRO A 209 7.31 -7.13 4.47
C PRO A 209 6.76 -8.55 4.38
N SER A 210 5.44 -8.67 4.38
CA SER A 210 4.78 -9.90 3.98
C SER A 210 5.22 -10.32 2.57
N TYR A 211 5.05 -11.59 2.23
CA TYR A 211 5.34 -12.06 0.87
C TYR A 211 4.59 -11.24 -0.21
N ASN A 212 3.36 -10.81 0.09
CA ASN A 212 2.56 -10.03 -0.85
C ASN A 212 3.12 -8.63 -1.08
N GLU A 213 3.54 -7.94 -0.01
CA GLU A 213 4.20 -6.64 -0.10
C GLU A 213 5.55 -6.76 -0.81
N ALA A 214 6.36 -7.75 -0.44
CA ALA A 214 7.64 -8.01 -1.08
C ALA A 214 7.48 -8.29 -2.59
N LYS A 215 6.47 -9.08 -2.97
CA LYS A 215 6.13 -9.34 -4.37
C LYS A 215 5.74 -8.06 -5.11
N THR A 216 4.99 -7.16 -4.46
CA THR A 216 4.61 -5.86 -5.03
C THR A 216 5.84 -4.97 -5.23
N LEU A 217 6.74 -4.89 -4.25
CA LEU A 217 8.01 -4.15 -4.37
C LEU A 217 8.87 -4.69 -5.51
N ILE A 218 9.01 -6.02 -5.62
CA ILE A 218 9.74 -6.68 -6.71
C ILE A 218 9.15 -6.30 -8.08
N ASN A 219 7.81 -6.36 -8.22
CA ASN A 219 7.15 -6.01 -9.47
C ASN A 219 7.35 -4.53 -9.81
N SER A 220 7.27 -3.64 -8.81
CA SER A 220 7.49 -2.21 -8.97
C SER A 220 8.92 -1.91 -9.43
N ALA A 221 9.92 -2.48 -8.75
CA ALA A 221 11.33 -2.30 -9.09
C ALA A 221 11.66 -2.80 -10.50
N LEU A 222 11.17 -3.99 -10.87
CA LEU A 222 11.33 -4.53 -12.22
C LEU A 222 10.67 -3.64 -13.27
N TYR A 223 9.47 -3.11 -12.99
CA TYR A 223 8.80 -2.20 -13.90
C TYR A 223 9.55 -0.86 -14.04
N CYS A 224 10.08 -0.31 -12.95
CA CYS A 224 10.92 0.88 -12.99
C CYS A 224 12.17 0.68 -13.85
N HIS A 225 12.87 -0.44 -13.67
CA HIS A 225 14.04 -0.79 -14.48
C HIS A 225 13.66 -0.92 -15.96
N TRP A 226 12.59 -1.68 -16.24
CA TRP A 226 12.09 -1.86 -17.60
C TRP A 226 11.71 -0.53 -18.26
N ARG A 227 11.07 0.41 -17.55
CA ARG A 227 10.76 1.74 -18.07
C ARG A 227 12.01 2.57 -18.39
N GLN A 228 13.08 2.43 -17.60
CA GLN A 228 14.36 3.10 -17.88
C GLN A 228 15.01 2.55 -19.16
N GLU A 229 14.94 1.24 -19.38
CA GLU A 229 15.44 0.60 -20.60
C GLU A 229 14.55 0.88 -21.83
N HIS A 230 13.28 1.22 -21.62
CA HIS A 230 12.28 1.46 -22.67
C HIS A 230 11.67 2.87 -22.58
N PRO A 231 12.46 3.95 -22.71
CA PRO A 231 11.99 5.33 -22.52
C PRO A 231 10.96 5.77 -23.57
N GLN A 232 10.94 5.08 -24.73
CA GLN A 232 10.01 5.34 -25.83
C GLN A 232 8.66 4.62 -25.65
N HIS A 233 8.50 3.79 -24.61
CA HIS A 233 7.27 3.03 -24.41
C HIS A 233 6.11 3.94 -24.00
N ASN A 234 5.09 4.01 -24.87
CA ASN A 234 3.87 4.74 -24.60
C ASN A 234 2.79 3.81 -24.04
N SER A 235 2.37 4.01 -22.79
CA SER A 235 1.27 3.22 -22.19
C SER A 235 -0.09 3.45 -22.86
N ARG A 236 -0.22 4.52 -23.67
CA ARG A 236 -1.40 4.84 -24.49
C ARG A 236 -1.28 4.34 -25.92
N ASP A 237 -0.25 3.56 -26.24
CA ASP A 237 -0.11 3.03 -27.59
C ASP A 237 -1.30 2.15 -27.94
N ALA A 238 -1.82 2.32 -29.15
CA ALA A 238 -3.13 1.82 -29.56
C ALA A 238 -3.14 0.30 -29.85
N ILE A 239 -2.11 -0.43 -29.41
CA ILE A 239 -1.95 -1.85 -29.77
C ILE A 239 -3.08 -2.74 -29.27
N HIS A 240 -3.68 -2.40 -28.14
CA HIS A 240 -4.85 -3.08 -27.59
C HIS A 240 -6.13 -2.88 -28.43
N LYS A 241 -6.11 -1.93 -29.38
CA LYS A 241 -7.18 -1.72 -30.37
C LYS A 241 -6.94 -2.47 -31.68
N LEU A 242 -5.72 -2.99 -31.90
CA LEU A 242 -5.39 -3.80 -33.07
C LEU A 242 -5.94 -5.21 -32.90
N SER A 243 -6.45 -5.79 -33.98
CA SER A 243 -6.84 -7.19 -34.00
C SER A 243 -5.60 -8.10 -33.83
N ARG A 244 -5.83 -9.35 -33.40
CA ARG A 244 -4.75 -10.32 -33.16
C ARG A 244 -3.93 -10.63 -34.42
N ALA A 245 -4.48 -10.41 -35.62
CA ALA A 245 -3.76 -10.57 -36.89
C ALA A 245 -2.85 -9.37 -37.17
N GLU A 246 -3.35 -8.15 -36.91
CA GLU A 246 -2.60 -6.90 -37.10
C GLU A 246 -1.44 -6.77 -36.11
N GLN A 247 -1.57 -7.32 -34.91
CA GLN A 247 -0.49 -7.36 -33.91
C GLN A 247 0.72 -8.24 -34.31
N VAL A 248 0.55 -9.13 -35.28
CA VAL A 248 1.55 -10.15 -35.68
C VAL A 248 2.12 -9.90 -37.08
N THR A 249 1.52 -8.97 -37.84
CA THR A 249 1.97 -8.65 -39.19
C THR A 249 3.14 -7.67 -39.13
N ILE A 250 4.33 -8.12 -39.53
CA ILE A 250 5.49 -7.25 -39.75
C ILE A 250 5.33 -6.71 -41.18
N LEU A 251 5.08 -5.42 -41.33
CA LEU A 251 5.16 -4.77 -42.63
C LEU A 251 6.65 -4.59 -42.96
N ASP A 252 7.07 -5.13 -44.10
CA ASP A 252 8.44 -5.05 -44.64
C ASP A 252 8.89 -3.60 -44.91
#